data_AF-A0A8T5LHQ3-F1
#
_entry.id   AF-A0A8T5LHQ3-F1
#
_cell.length_a   1.000
_cell.length_b   1.000
_cell.length_c   1.000
_cell.angle_alpha   90.00
_cell.angle_beta   90.00
_cell.angle_gamma   90.00
#
_symmetry.space_group_name_H-M   'P 1'
#
loop_
_entity.id
_entity.type
_entity.pdbx_description
1 polymer ?
#
loop_
_entity_poly.entity_id
_entity_poly.type
_entity_poly.pdbx_seq_one_letter_code
_entity_poly.pdbx_strand_id
1 'polypeptide(L)' 'MKKKACKNCKIFVDGDLCPICKKGSFSTTWQGRIHFIDTKKSMIAHEMDVETKGEYAIKVR' A
#
# COMPACT_ATOMS: atom_id res chain seq x y z
N MET A 1 -5.20 5.68 -15.63
CA MET A 1 -4.80 4.29 -15.35
C MET A 1 -5.39 3.86 -14.02
N LYS A 2 -5.92 2.64 -13.90
CA LYS A 2 -6.44 2.13 -12.61
C LYS A 2 -5.26 1.80 -11.70
N LYS A 3 -5.16 2.46 -10.55
CA LYS A 3 -4.12 2.17 -9.55
C LYS A 3 -4.30 0.74 -9.04
N LYS A 4 -3.23 -0.06 -9.10
CA LYS A 4 -3.19 -1.42 -8.56
C LYS A 4 -2.51 -1.40 -7.19
N ALA A 5 -3.10 -2.09 -6.23
CA ALA A 5 -2.57 -2.24 -4.88
C ALA A 5 -1.95 -3.63 -4.72
N CYS A 6 -0.83 -3.73 -3.98
CA CYS A 6 -0.25 -5.02 -3.65
C CYS A 6 -1.18 -5.82 -2.73
N LYS A 7 -1.42 -7.09 -3.03
CA LYS A 7 -2.26 -7.94 -2.16
C LYS A 7 -1.63 -8.24 -0.80
N ASN A 8 -0.30 -8.12 -0.69
CA ASN A 8 0.44 -8.43 0.54
C ASN A 8 0.60 -7.19 1.44
N CYS A 9 1.24 -6.13 0.93
CA CYS A 9 1.54 -4.94 1.73
C CYS A 9 0.59 -3.76 1.45
N LYS A 10 -0.39 -3.93 0.56
CA LYS A 10 -1.44 -2.95 0.25
C LYS A 10 -0.99 -1.60 -0.34
N ILE A 11 0.32 -1.40 -0.56
CA ILE A 11 0.83 -0.20 -1.23
C ILE A 11 0.33 -0.13 -2.68
N PHE A 12 0.07 1.07 -3.16
CA PHE A 12 -0.15 1.31 -4.59
C PHE A 12 1.16 1.22 -5.36
N VAL A 13 1.11 0.52 -6.49
CA VAL A 13 2.28 0.25 -7.32
C VAL A 13 1.94 0.55 -8.77
N ASP A 14 2.79 1.32 -9.45
CA ASP A 14 2.61 1.61 -10.87
C ASP A 14 3.40 0.64 -11.78
N GLY A 15 4.45 -0.01 -11.26
CA GLY A 15 5.28 -0.99 -11.99
C GLY A 15 4.87 -2.46 -11.81
N ASP A 16 5.69 -3.39 -12.31
CA ASP A 16 5.41 -4.85 -12.30
C ASP A 16 5.89 -5.56 -11.03
N LEU A 17 6.65 -4.87 -10.19
CA LEU A 17 7.19 -5.40 -8.93
C LEU A 17 6.85 -4.45 -7.78
N CYS A 18 6.43 -5.01 -6.65
CA CYS A 18 6.20 -4.21 -5.47
C CYS A 18 7.54 -3.74 -4.88
N PRO A 19 7.73 -2.44 -4.60
CA PRO A 19 8.98 -1.92 -4.03
C PRO A 19 9.24 -2.39 -2.60
N ILE A 20 8.20 -2.84 -1.87
CA ILE A 20 8.29 -3.27 -0.47
C ILE A 20 8.50 -4.79 -0.40
N CYS A 21 7.55 -5.56 -0.92
CA CYS A 21 7.57 -7.01 -0.74
C CYS A 21 8.20 -7.77 -1.91
N LYS A 22 8.61 -7.08 -2.98
CA LYS A 22 9.23 -7.65 -4.20
C LYS A 22 8.40 -8.75 -4.89
N LYS A 23 7.10 -8.83 -4.60
CA LYS A 23 6.16 -9.77 -5.24
C LYS A 23 5.36 -9.05 -6.33
N GLY A 24 4.97 -9.79 -7.36
CA GLY A 24 4.14 -9.31 -8.47
C GLY A 24 2.63 -9.54 -8.31
N SER A 25 2.13 -9.72 -7.07
CA SER A 25 0.71 -9.99 -6.82
C SER A 25 -0.04 -8.70 -6.50
N PHE A 26 -0.84 -8.22 -7.46
CA PHE A 26 -1.58 -6.97 -7.38
C PHE A 26 -3.08 -7.17 -7.58
N SER A 27 -3.86 -6.21 -7.10
CA SER A 27 -5.29 -6.10 -7.38
C SER A 27 -5.68 -4.69 -7.76
N THR A 28 -6.64 -4.58 -8.68
CA THR A 28 -7.32 -3.33 -9.02
C THR A 28 -8.58 -3.11 -8.19
N THR A 29 -9.02 -4.14 -7.45
CA THR A 29 -10.20 -4.07 -6.57
C THR A 29 -9.73 -3.84 -5.13
N TRP A 30 -9.82 -2.60 -4.70
CA TRP A 30 -9.45 -2.17 -3.36
C TRP A 30 -10.46 -1.14 -2.84
N GLN A 31 -10.51 -0.99 -1.52
CA GLN A 31 -11.41 -0.06 -0.83
C GLN A 31 -10.64 0.71 0.23
N GLY A 32 -10.89 2.02 0.31
CA GLY A 32 -10.19 2.95 1.19
C GLY A 32 -8.77 3.25 0.71
N ARG A 33 -8.35 4.51 0.84
CA ARG A 33 -7.02 4.99 0.48
C ARG A 33 -6.47 5.81 1.64
N ILE A 34 -5.23 5.54 2.02
CA ILE A 34 -4.49 6.28 3.03
C ILE A 34 -3.18 6.72 2.39
N HIS A 35 -2.78 7.96 2.64
CA HIS A 35 -1.47 8.46 2.23
C HIS A 35 -0.67 8.78 3.50
N PHE A 36 0.38 8.00 3.75
CA PHE A 36 1.29 8.24 4.87
C PHE A 36 2.37 9.23 4.44
N ILE A 37 2.30 10.44 5.00
CA ILE A 37 3.31 11.49 4.79
C ILE A 37 4.52 11.23 5.70
N ASP A 38 4.26 10.94 6.98
CA ASP A 38 5.26 10.57 7.98
C ASP A 38 4.77 9.35 8.75
N THR A 39 5.35 8.19 8.45
CA THR A 39 5.03 6.91 9.10
C THR A 39 5.50 6.87 10.56
N LYS A 40 6.57 7.58 10.91
CA LYS A 40 7.14 7.55 12.27
C LYS A 40 6.26 8.28 13.29
N LYS A 41 5.51 9.30 12.85
CA LYS A 41 4.60 10.07 13.70
C LYS A 41 3.14 9.62 13.58
N SER A 42 2.84 8.65 12.74
CA SER A 42 1.46 8.21 12.47
C SER A 42 1.13 6.96 13.28
N MET A 43 0.20 7.11 14.23
CA MET A 43 -0.38 5.97 14.95
C MET A 43 -1.00 4.95 13.98
N ILE A 44 -1.66 5.42 12.93
CA ILE A 44 -2.29 4.56 11.92
C ILE A 44 -1.23 3.77 11.14
N ALA A 45 -0.08 4.38 10.83
CA ALA A 45 1.00 3.68 10.15
C ALA A 45 1.56 2.56 11.03
N HIS A 46 1.73 2.82 12.33
CA HIS A 46 2.17 1.81 13.28
C HIS A 46 1.15 0.67 13.43
N GLU A 47 -0.14 0.97 13.54
CA GLU A 47 -1.19 -0.06 13.63
C GLU A 47 -1.28 -0.92 12.36
N MET A 48 -0.89 -0.35 11.20
CA MET A 48 -0.88 -1.05 9.92
C MET A 48 0.46 -1.74 9.61
N ASP A 49 1.44 -1.70 10.52
CA ASP A 49 2.83 -2.15 10.29
C ASP A 49 3.45 -1.55 9.00
N VAL A 50 3.19 -0.27 8.76
CA VAL A 50 3.69 0.48 7.61
C VAL A 50 4.84 1.38 8.03
N GLU A 51 6.06 1.00 7.63
CA GLU A 51 7.26 1.81 7.89
C GLU A 51 7.58 2.81 6.78
N THR A 52 7.05 2.57 5.57
CA THR A 52 7.38 3.33 4.36
C THR A 52 6.30 4.36 4.02
N LYS A 53 6.73 5.58 3.71
CA LYS A 53 5.82 6.63 3.22
C LYS A 53 5.26 6.25 1.85
N GLY A 54 4.01 6.61 1.60
CA GLY A 54 3.37 6.31 0.33
C GLY A 54 1.86 6.17 0.44
N GLU A 55 1.25 5.75 -0.66
CA GLU A 55 -0.18 5.49 -0.71
C GLU A 55 -0.49 4.01 -0.52
N TYR A 56 -1.43 3.72 0.36
CA TYR A 56 -1.86 2.37 0.71
C TYR A 56 -3.37 2.24 0.58
N ALA A 57 -3.81 1.05 0.18
CA ALA A 57 -5.19 0.64 0.28
C ALA A 57 -5.48 0.08 1.68
N ILE A 58 -6.69 0.32 2.20
CA ILE A 58 -7.10 -0.25 3.49
C ILE A 58 -7.46 -1.73 3.32
N LYS A 59 -8.25 -2.03 2.29
CA LYS A 59 -8.71 -3.37 1.93
C LYS A 59 -8.39 -3.64 0.47
N VAL A 60 -7.82 -4.82 0.19
CA VAL A 60 -7.51 -5.31 -1.15
C VAL A 60 -8.19 -6.66 -1.32
N ARG A 61 -8.90 -6.89 -2.44
CA ARG A 61 -9.53 -8.18 -2.77
C ARG A 61 -8.73 -8.90 -3.87
#